data_AF-A0A1F9L2G0-F1
#
_entry.id   AF-A0A1F9L2G0-F1
#
_cell.length_a   1.000
_cell.length_b   1.000
_cell.length_c   1.000
_cell.angle_alpha   90.00
_cell.angle_beta   90.00
_cell.angle_gamma   90.00
#
_symmetry.space_group_name_H-M   'P 1'
#
loop_
_entity.id
_entity.type
_entity.pdbx_description
1 polymer ?
#
loop_
_entity_poly.entity_id
_entity_poly.type
_entity_poly.pdbx_seq_one_letter_code
_entity_poly.pdbx_strand_id
1 'polypeptide(L)'
;MNDFLKNLRNSRKKEPSGPKKNLDGHYYAQTDRRPTQGKKTASSEPLLSLLSGLTDLLPEFSENTSRLAQSLEKFLESNDLLVEARIRQYNAVSTFFDHLNSLFPLDSPSAAENGIKIKAGDPSGTRYTKDEILLLIRTMRKNEATFGAIADYLKEKRIPTFSGRGEWHAQTVHRLCK
;
A
#
# COMPACT_ATOMS: atom_id res chain seq x y z
N MET A 1 -9.30 -9.82 -9.85
CA MET A 1 -8.54 -9.96 -8.57
C MET A 1 -9.13 -11.00 -7.60
N ASN A 2 -10.10 -11.87 -8.00
CA ASN A 2 -10.70 -12.87 -7.10
C ASN A 2 -10.25 -14.33 -7.37
N ASP A 3 -9.75 -14.64 -8.57
CA ASP A 3 -9.33 -16.00 -8.91
C ASP A 3 -8.01 -16.43 -8.24
N PHE A 4 -7.12 -15.46 -7.98
CA PHE A 4 -5.84 -15.73 -7.33
C PHE A 4 -6.02 -16.21 -5.88
N LEU A 5 -6.96 -15.60 -5.15
CA LEU A 5 -7.29 -15.98 -3.77
C LEU A 5 -8.07 -17.31 -3.72
N LYS A 6 -8.84 -17.63 -4.75
CA LYS A 6 -9.61 -18.87 -4.84
C LYS A 6 -8.69 -20.09 -5.00
N ASN A 7 -7.64 -19.97 -5.82
CA ASN A 7 -6.64 -21.03 -6.00
C ASN A 7 -5.77 -21.24 -4.75
N LEU A 8 -5.49 -20.18 -3.98
CA LEU A 8 -4.72 -20.30 -2.74
C LEU A 8 -5.49 -21.00 -1.60
N ARG A 9 -6.83 -20.94 -1.61
CA ARG A 9 -7.68 -21.60 -0.60
C ARG A 9 -7.88 -23.08 -0.84
N ASN A 10 -7.80 -23.53 -2.09
CA ASN A 10 -8.04 -24.93 -2.47
C ASN A 10 -6.78 -25.82 -2.42
N SER A 11 -5.58 -25.26 -2.35
CA SER A 11 -4.32 -26.02 -2.33
C SER A 11 -3.98 -26.71 -0.99
N ARG A 12 -4.81 -26.55 0.05
CA ARG A 12 -4.62 -27.20 1.37
C ARG A 12 -5.51 -28.43 1.63
N LYS A 13 -6.15 -29.01 0.62
CA LYS A 13 -6.84 -30.30 0.76
C LYS A 13 -5.94 -31.45 0.30
N LYS A 14 -5.20 -31.98 1.28
CA LYS A 14 -4.80 -33.38 1.51
C LYS A 14 -5.08 -34.34 0.34
N GLU A 15 -4.03 -34.83 -0.29
CA GLU A 15 -4.09 -35.91 -1.27
C GLU A 15 -4.77 -37.18 -0.69
N PRO A 16 -5.62 -37.87 -1.46
CA PRO A 16 -6.01 -39.24 -1.14
C PRO A 16 -4.83 -40.19 -1.44
N SER A 17 -4.35 -40.86 -0.39
CA SER A 17 -3.46 -42.02 -0.45
C SER A 17 -3.82 -42.95 -1.60
N GLY A 18 -2.91 -43.10 -2.57
CA GLY A 18 -3.04 -44.10 -3.63
C GLY A 18 -3.11 -45.55 -3.10
N PRO A 19 -3.62 -46.48 -3.92
CA PRO A 19 -3.87 -47.86 -3.50
C PRO A 19 -2.57 -48.64 -3.27
N LYS A 20 -2.58 -49.48 -2.23
CA LYS A 20 -1.49 -50.39 -1.84
C LYS A 20 -1.01 -51.21 -3.04
N LYS A 21 0.29 -51.13 -3.35
CA LYS A 21 0.96 -52.07 -4.26
C LYS A 21 0.95 -53.46 -3.62
N ASN A 22 0.41 -54.44 -4.34
CA ASN A 22 0.46 -55.85 -4.02
C ASN A 22 1.94 -56.29 -3.96
N LEU A 23 2.34 -56.89 -2.84
CA LEU A 23 3.47 -57.80 -2.79
C LEU A 23 3.03 -59.08 -3.52
N ASP A 24 3.56 -59.33 -4.72
CA ASP A 24 3.95 -60.68 -5.10
C ASP A 24 4.81 -60.69 -6.37
N GLY A 25 5.75 -61.63 -6.42
CA GLY A 25 6.15 -62.24 -7.69
C GLY A 25 7.40 -61.73 -8.40
N HIS A 26 8.50 -62.47 -8.19
CA HIS A 26 9.42 -62.97 -9.22
C HIS A 26 10.54 -62.02 -9.72
N TYR A 27 11.79 -62.20 -9.26
CA TYR A 27 12.81 -63.15 -9.76
C TYR A 27 13.51 -62.71 -11.07
N TYR A 28 14.81 -62.47 -10.94
CA TYR A 28 15.87 -62.24 -11.94
C TYR A 28 16.15 -60.82 -12.48
N ALA A 29 17.46 -60.50 -12.45
CA ALA A 29 18.09 -59.43 -13.20
C ALA A 29 18.17 -59.82 -14.68
N GLN A 30 17.30 -59.25 -15.52
CA GLN A 30 17.43 -59.36 -16.96
C GLN A 30 18.28 -58.21 -17.49
N THR A 31 19.49 -58.58 -17.90
CA THR A 31 20.40 -57.84 -18.76
C THR A 31 19.79 -57.69 -20.16
N ASP A 32 18.80 -56.81 -20.31
CA ASP A 32 18.31 -56.42 -21.63
C ASP A 32 19.25 -55.39 -22.25
N ARG A 33 20.22 -55.92 -23.01
CA ARG A 33 20.97 -55.20 -24.04
C ARG A 33 20.00 -54.60 -25.05
N ARG A 34 19.58 -53.35 -24.83
CA ARG A 34 19.04 -52.53 -25.92
C ARG A 34 20.20 -52.01 -26.77
N PRO A 35 20.22 -52.27 -28.09
CA PRO A 35 21.23 -51.71 -28.97
C PRO A 35 21.05 -50.19 -29.01
N THR A 36 22.19 -49.50 -29.04
CA THR A 36 22.36 -48.07 -29.26
C THR A 36 21.74 -47.67 -30.60
N GLN A 37 20.43 -47.49 -30.64
CA GLN A 37 19.80 -46.75 -31.73
C GLN A 37 20.09 -45.27 -31.52
N GLY A 38 20.71 -44.70 -32.56
CA GLY A 38 21.35 -43.39 -32.56
C GLY A 38 20.60 -42.35 -31.75
N LYS A 39 21.36 -41.63 -30.92
CA LYS A 39 21.05 -40.25 -30.55
C LYS A 39 20.85 -39.50 -31.87
N LYS A 40 19.62 -39.48 -32.37
CA LYS A 40 19.17 -38.44 -33.28
C LYS A 40 19.53 -37.14 -32.58
N THR A 41 20.35 -36.34 -33.24
CA THR A 41 20.62 -34.94 -32.93
C THR A 41 19.27 -34.21 -33.02
N ALA A 42 18.46 -34.37 -31.98
CA ALA A 42 17.16 -33.75 -31.88
C ALA A 42 17.39 -32.27 -31.57
N SER A 43 17.13 -31.45 -32.58
CA SER A 43 16.53 -30.13 -32.41
C SER A 43 17.43 -29.02 -31.84
N SER A 44 18.52 -28.68 -32.53
CA SER A 44 19.15 -27.36 -32.37
C SER A 44 18.41 -26.25 -33.12
N GLU A 45 17.64 -26.60 -34.16
CA GLU A 45 16.85 -25.62 -34.95
C GLU A 45 15.90 -24.75 -34.12
N PRO A 46 15.04 -25.29 -33.22
CA PRO A 46 14.14 -24.46 -32.45
C PRO A 46 14.85 -23.60 -31.39
N LEU A 47 16.07 -23.96 -30.98
CA LEU A 47 16.87 -23.09 -30.11
C LEU A 47 17.52 -21.96 -30.90
N LEU A 48 17.98 -22.23 -32.13
CA LEU A 48 18.55 -21.19 -33.00
C LEU A 48 17.49 -20.20 -33.48
N SER A 49 16.27 -20.65 -33.79
CA SER A 49 15.16 -19.75 -34.15
C SER A 49 14.67 -18.92 -32.97
N LEU A 50 14.73 -19.47 -31.74
CA LEU A 50 14.40 -18.73 -30.53
C LEU A 50 15.49 -17.69 -30.20
N LEU A 51 16.77 -18.03 -30.38
CA LEU A 51 17.88 -17.09 -30.24
C LEU A 51 17.82 -15.98 -31.29
N SER A 52 17.50 -16.29 -32.55
CA SER A 52 17.32 -15.26 -33.57
C SER A 52 16.15 -14.34 -33.24
N GLY A 53 15.00 -14.90 -32.82
CA GLY A 53 13.85 -14.11 -32.38
C GLY A 53 14.16 -13.22 -31.17
N LEU A 54 14.96 -13.69 -30.22
CA LEU A 54 15.43 -12.85 -29.10
C LEU A 54 16.37 -11.73 -29.57
N THR A 55 17.20 -12.01 -30.58
CA THR A 55 18.12 -11.03 -31.15
C THR A 55 17.36 -9.91 -31.88
N ASP A 56 16.26 -10.25 -32.54
CA ASP A 56 15.38 -9.30 -33.24
C ASP A 56 14.54 -8.46 -32.28
N LEU A 57 14.20 -9.01 -31.10
CA LEU A 57 13.41 -8.31 -30.07
C LEU A 57 14.26 -7.43 -29.14
N LEU A 58 15.58 -7.65 -29.09
CA LEU A 58 16.50 -6.89 -28.24
C LEU A 58 16.51 -5.37 -28.54
N PRO A 59 16.54 -4.95 -29.82
CA PRO A 59 16.45 -3.54 -30.19
C PRO A 59 15.14 -2.90 -29.73
N GLU A 60 14.00 -3.57 -29.95
CA GLU A 60 12.68 -3.07 -29.53
C GLU A 60 12.58 -2.96 -28.01
N PHE A 61 13.13 -3.94 -27.28
CA PHE A 61 13.22 -3.88 -25.83
C PHE A 61 14.08 -2.70 -25.37
N SER A 62 15.24 -2.47 -26.00
CA SER A 62 16.13 -1.36 -25.68
C SER A 62 15.51 0.02 -25.96
N GLU A 63 14.71 0.11 -27.02
CA GLU A 63 13.99 1.33 -27.35
C GLU A 63 12.86 1.58 -26.34
N ASN A 64 12.13 0.53 -25.97
CA ASN A 64 11.08 0.61 -24.96
C ASN A 64 11.62 0.99 -23.59
N THR A 65 12.77 0.45 -23.17
CA THR A 65 13.41 0.85 -21.91
C THR A 65 13.91 2.30 -21.97
N SER A 66 14.40 2.75 -23.13
CA SER A 66 14.81 4.14 -23.33
C SER A 66 13.62 5.11 -23.26
N ARG A 67 12.49 4.77 -23.90
CA ARG A 67 11.24 5.55 -23.81
C ARG A 67 10.70 5.59 -22.39
N LEU A 68 10.78 4.47 -21.66
CA LEU A 68 10.40 4.39 -20.26
C LEU A 68 11.29 5.31 -19.42
N ALA A 69 12.61 5.27 -19.61
CA ALA A 69 13.54 6.17 -18.91
C ALA A 69 13.21 7.64 -19.14
N GLN A 70 13.01 8.05 -20.40
CA GLN A 70 12.60 9.42 -20.74
C GLN A 70 11.25 9.83 -20.11
N SER A 71 10.31 8.89 -20.00
CA SER A 71 9.02 9.16 -19.35
C SER A 71 9.17 9.35 -17.84
N LEU A 72 10.06 8.59 -17.20
CA LEU A 72 10.37 8.73 -15.78
C LEU A 72 11.09 10.04 -15.49
N GLU A 73 12.02 10.46 -16.35
CA GLU A 73 12.70 11.76 -16.23
C GLU A 73 11.68 12.91 -16.26
N LYS A 74 10.79 12.93 -17.26
CA LYS A 74 9.71 13.93 -17.34
C LYS A 74 8.77 13.90 -16.13
N PHE A 75 8.48 12.71 -15.62
CA PHE A 75 7.66 12.55 -14.42
C PHE A 75 8.37 13.13 -13.19
N LEU A 76 9.66 12.87 -13.01
CA LEU A 76 10.48 13.42 -11.92
C LEU A 76 10.53 14.96 -11.99
N GLU A 77 10.80 15.53 -13.17
CA GLU A 77 10.79 16.99 -13.37
C GLU A 77 9.44 17.61 -12.96
N SER A 78 8.32 17.00 -13.36
CA SER A 78 7.00 17.49 -12.99
C SER A 78 6.73 17.41 -11.49
N ASN A 79 7.26 16.39 -10.83
CA ASN A 79 7.12 16.20 -9.40
C ASN A 79 7.98 17.19 -8.62
N ASP A 80 9.20 17.45 -9.05
CA ASP A 80 10.08 18.47 -8.46
C ASP A 80 9.43 19.85 -8.50
N LEU A 81 8.80 20.22 -9.64
CA LEU A 81 8.02 21.45 -9.75
C LEU A 81 6.84 21.50 -8.77
N LEU A 82 6.14 20.38 -8.55
CA LEU A 82 5.04 20.30 -7.58
C LEU A 82 5.54 20.43 -6.13
N VAL A 83 6.67 19.80 -5.81
CA VAL A 83 7.30 19.89 -4.49
C VAL A 83 7.73 21.33 -4.22
N GLU A 84 8.39 21.98 -5.19
CA GLU A 84 8.75 23.40 -5.09
C GLU A 84 7.53 24.30 -4.90
N ALA A 85 6.46 24.08 -5.68
CA ALA A 85 5.23 24.85 -5.56
C ALA A 85 4.60 24.69 -4.16
N ARG A 86 4.61 23.47 -3.61
CA ARG A 86 4.17 23.23 -2.23
C ARG A 86 5.01 23.97 -1.21
N ILE A 87 6.34 23.94 -1.34
CA ILE A 87 7.25 24.66 -0.43
C ILE A 87 6.94 26.16 -0.48
N ARG A 88 6.76 26.72 -1.68
CA ARG A 88 6.39 28.14 -1.85
C ARG A 88 5.04 28.45 -1.20
N GLN A 89 4.06 27.56 -1.31
CA GLN A 89 2.76 27.72 -0.62
C GLN A 89 2.92 27.72 0.90
N TYR A 90 3.66 26.77 1.47
CA TYR A 90 3.90 26.72 2.92
C TYR A 90 4.63 27.97 3.42
N ASN A 91 5.65 28.41 2.68
CA ASN A 91 6.37 29.63 3.01
C ASN A 91 5.46 30.85 2.95
N ALA A 92 4.65 30.99 1.89
CA ALA A 92 3.70 32.11 1.78
C ALA A 92 2.67 32.13 2.93
N VAL A 93 2.17 30.97 3.34
CA VAL A 93 1.24 30.84 4.48
C VAL A 93 1.95 31.19 5.80
N SER A 94 3.19 30.73 6.02
CA SER A 94 3.97 31.10 7.20
C SER A 94 4.20 32.60 7.26
N THR A 95 4.67 33.20 6.17
CA THR A 95 4.88 34.65 6.05
C THR A 95 3.59 35.42 6.28
N PHE A 96 2.45 34.92 5.81
CA PHE A 96 1.15 35.51 6.09
C PHE A 96 0.82 35.50 7.60
N PHE A 97 1.05 34.38 8.29
CA PHE A 97 0.83 34.31 9.74
C PHE A 97 1.83 35.17 10.53
N ASP A 98 3.07 35.26 10.08
CA ASP A 98 4.08 36.14 10.68
C ASP A 98 3.65 37.61 10.55
N HIS A 99 3.13 38.00 9.39
CA HIS A 99 2.54 39.32 9.18
C HIS A 99 1.26 39.54 10.02
N LEU A 100 0.42 38.52 10.20
CA LEU A 100 -0.74 38.64 11.10
C LEU A 100 -0.30 38.83 12.55
N ASN A 101 0.68 38.07 13.02
CA ASN A 101 1.22 38.20 14.38
C ASN A 101 1.89 39.55 14.61
N SER A 102 2.46 40.17 13.57
CA SER A 102 3.03 41.52 13.66
C SER A 102 1.97 42.63 13.59
N LEU A 103 0.85 42.41 12.89
CA LEU A 103 -0.29 43.34 12.84
C LEU A 103 -1.19 43.26 14.08
N PHE A 104 -1.24 42.09 14.72
CA PHE A 104 -1.84 41.89 16.03
C PHE A 104 -0.78 41.45 17.04
N PRO A 105 0.15 42.35 17.44
CA PRO A 105 0.83 42.14 18.69
C PRO A 105 -0.27 42.20 19.75
N LEU A 106 -0.76 41.05 20.20
CA LEU A 106 -1.42 41.01 21.49
C LEU A 106 -0.35 41.46 22.47
N ASP A 107 -0.41 42.74 22.84
CA ASP A 107 0.12 43.21 24.09
C ASP A 107 -0.36 42.20 25.13
N SER A 108 0.57 41.37 25.59
CA SER A 108 0.38 40.53 26.75
C SER A 108 0.88 41.35 27.93
N PRO A 109 0.02 42.14 28.61
CA PRO A 109 0.32 42.48 29.97
C PRO A 109 0.15 41.19 30.77
N SER A 110 1.22 40.84 31.47
CA SER A 110 1.14 40.00 32.65
C SER A 110 0.00 40.47 33.57
N ALA A 111 -0.70 39.48 34.14
CA ALA A 111 -1.62 39.53 35.27
C ALA A 111 -3.14 39.64 34.99
N ALA A 112 -3.81 38.63 35.56
CA ALA A 112 -5.06 38.71 36.31
C ALA A 112 -6.39 38.93 35.54
N GLU A 113 -7.29 37.98 35.80
CA GLU A 113 -8.74 38.14 35.90
C GLU A 113 -9.45 38.83 34.73
N ASN A 114 -9.96 38.03 33.80
CA ASN A 114 -11.39 38.07 33.48
C ASN A 114 -11.82 36.77 32.77
N GLY A 115 -12.59 35.96 33.49
CA GLY A 115 -12.94 34.61 33.12
C GLY A 115 -13.93 34.53 31.95
N ILE A 116 -13.45 34.01 30.82
CA ILE A 116 -14.30 33.23 29.94
C ILE A 116 -14.36 31.82 30.54
N LYS A 117 -15.49 31.47 31.15
CA LYS A 117 -15.76 30.12 31.68
C LYS A 117 -15.84 29.10 30.53
N ILE A 118 -14.69 28.64 30.06
CA ILE A 118 -14.59 27.41 29.26
C ILE A 118 -14.61 26.26 30.26
N LYS A 119 -15.68 25.45 30.21
CA LYS A 119 -15.84 24.27 31.07
C LYS A 119 -14.63 23.35 30.93
N ALA A 120 -14.09 22.95 32.07
CA ALA A 120 -12.99 22.04 32.23
C ALA A 120 -13.22 20.71 31.51
N GLY A 121 -12.19 20.27 30.79
CA GLY A 121 -12.11 18.98 30.12
C GLY A 121 -10.67 18.73 29.66
N ASP A 122 -9.83 18.40 30.65
CA ASP A 122 -8.60 17.59 30.63
C ASP A 122 -7.40 17.96 29.70
N PRO A 123 -6.14 17.87 30.18
CA PRO A 123 -4.95 18.30 29.45
C PRO A 123 -4.31 17.13 28.71
N SER A 124 -4.49 17.07 27.38
CA SER A 124 -3.59 16.32 26.50
C SER A 124 -3.67 16.82 25.05
N GLY A 125 -2.81 17.79 24.73
CA GLY A 125 -1.84 17.70 23.63
C GLY A 125 -2.27 17.63 22.15
N THR A 126 -3.52 17.35 21.79
CA THR A 126 -3.97 17.40 20.37
C THR A 126 -5.47 17.63 20.35
N ARG A 127 -5.89 18.90 20.33
CA ARG A 127 -7.30 19.26 20.26
C ARG A 127 -7.82 19.06 18.84
N TYR A 128 -8.05 17.82 18.45
CA TYR A 128 -8.89 17.56 17.30
C TYR A 128 -10.31 18.03 17.64
N THR A 129 -10.80 19.02 16.91
CA THR A 129 -12.20 19.41 17.06
C THR A 129 -13.11 18.29 16.56
N LYS A 130 -14.36 18.25 17.06
CA LYS A 130 -15.34 17.25 16.62
C LYS A 130 -15.49 17.23 15.10
N ASP A 131 -15.47 18.40 14.49
CA ASP A 131 -15.62 18.58 13.04
C ASP A 131 -14.38 18.11 12.28
N GLU A 132 -13.17 18.33 12.82
CA GLU A 132 -11.93 17.78 12.26
C GLU A 132 -11.93 16.25 12.27
N ILE A 133 -12.39 15.63 13.36
CA ILE A 133 -12.49 14.16 13.45
C ILE A 133 -13.50 13.64 12.41
N LEU A 134 -14.66 14.31 12.26
CA LEU A 134 -15.66 13.94 11.25
C LEU A 134 -15.14 14.13 9.82
N LEU A 135 -14.43 15.23 9.56
CA LEU A 135 -13.81 15.50 8.26
C LEU A 135 -12.74 14.45 7.93
N LEU A 136 -11.92 14.08 8.91
CA LEU A 136 -10.90 13.04 8.80
C LEU A 136 -11.54 11.69 8.45
N ILE A 137 -12.59 11.29 9.18
CA ILE A 137 -13.34 10.04 8.91
C ILE A 137 -13.91 10.05 7.49
N ARG A 138 -14.54 11.16 7.07
CA ARG A 138 -15.10 11.30 5.72
C ARG A 138 -14.02 11.25 4.63
N THR A 139 -12.87 11.87 4.87
CA THR A 139 -11.73 11.87 3.94
C THR A 139 -11.18 10.45 3.78
N MET A 140 -11.00 9.71 4.86
CA MET A 140 -10.57 8.31 4.79
C MET A 140 -11.60 7.43 4.08
N ARG A 141 -12.90 7.69 4.26
CA ARG A 141 -13.96 6.98 3.50
C ARG A 141 -13.95 7.30 2.02
N LYS A 142 -13.67 8.54 1.63
CA LYS A 142 -13.48 8.93 0.22
C LYS A 142 -12.30 8.20 -0.41
N ASN A 143 -11.28 7.90 0.38
CA ASN A 143 -10.12 7.10 -0.02
C ASN A 143 -10.34 5.57 0.14
N GLU A 144 -11.60 5.13 0.12
CA GLU A 144 -12.00 3.72 0.21
C GLU A 144 -11.51 2.95 1.46
N ALA A 145 -11.09 3.65 2.53
CA ALA A 145 -10.69 2.99 3.76
C ALA A 145 -11.86 2.25 4.42
N THR A 146 -11.58 1.06 4.94
CA THR A 146 -12.57 0.27 5.70
C THR A 146 -12.83 0.91 7.06
N PHE A 147 -14.00 0.67 7.66
CA PHE A 147 -14.33 1.19 8.99
C PHE A 147 -13.35 0.71 10.08
N GLY A 148 -12.79 -0.48 9.91
CA GLY A 148 -11.72 -1.00 10.79
C GLY A 148 -10.44 -0.18 10.66
N ALA A 149 -9.96 0.03 9.43
CA ALA A 149 -8.75 0.82 9.17
C ALA A 149 -8.85 2.26 9.70
N ILE A 150 -10.03 2.87 9.62
CA ILE A 150 -10.27 4.20 10.19
C ILE A 150 -10.21 4.16 11.72
N ALA A 151 -10.81 3.15 12.35
CA ALA A 151 -10.75 3.01 13.81
C ALA A 151 -9.32 2.80 14.30
N ASP A 152 -8.54 1.95 13.62
CA ASP A 152 -7.14 1.69 13.95
C ASP A 152 -6.28 2.96 13.79
N TYR A 153 -6.52 3.74 12.73
CA TYR A 153 -5.85 5.04 12.53
C TYR A 153 -6.14 6.04 13.65
N LEU A 154 -7.40 6.13 14.11
CA LEU A 154 -7.79 7.01 15.21
C LEU A 154 -7.17 6.56 16.54
N LYS A 155 -7.00 5.25 16.75
CA LYS A 155 -6.28 4.70 17.92
C LYS A 155 -4.79 5.03 17.89
N GLU A 156 -4.15 4.82 16.74
CA GLU A 156 -2.72 5.09 16.53
C GLU A 156 -2.42 6.58 16.78
N LYS A 157 -3.30 7.47 16.32
CA LYS A 157 -3.23 8.92 16.56
C LYS A 157 -3.61 9.33 17.98
N ARG A 158 -3.92 8.38 18.88
CA ARG A 158 -4.34 8.62 20.27
C ARG A 158 -5.54 9.57 20.39
N ILE A 159 -6.44 9.54 19.40
CA ILE A 159 -7.63 10.40 19.40
C ILE A 159 -8.70 9.75 20.29
N PRO A 160 -9.16 10.42 21.35
CA PRO A 160 -10.22 9.88 22.20
C PRO A 160 -11.55 9.77 21.43
N THR A 161 -12.40 8.84 21.84
CA THR A 161 -13.77 8.75 21.32
C THR A 161 -14.61 9.94 21.76
N PHE A 162 -15.70 10.24 21.05
CA PHE A 162 -16.59 11.36 21.40
C PHE A 162 -17.25 11.23 22.79
N SER A 163 -17.35 10.03 23.34
CA SER A 163 -17.85 9.79 24.70
C SER A 163 -16.76 9.93 25.76
N GLY A 164 -15.49 10.09 25.36
CA GLY A 164 -14.32 10.05 26.25
C GLY A 164 -14.10 8.69 26.92
N ARG A 165 -14.79 7.62 26.48
CA ARG A 165 -14.70 6.29 27.09
C ARG A 165 -14.28 5.25 26.05
N GLY A 166 -13.13 4.65 26.28
CA GLY A 166 -12.59 3.55 25.47
C GLY A 166 -12.07 3.99 24.10
N GLU A 167 -11.68 2.98 23.31
CA GLU A 167 -11.05 3.16 22.00
C GLU A 167 -12.06 3.26 20.85
N TRP A 168 -11.59 3.67 19.67
CA TRP A 168 -12.38 3.65 18.45
C TRP A 168 -12.68 2.22 17.99
N HIS A 169 -13.91 1.98 17.55
CA HIS A 169 -14.35 0.69 17.01
C HIS A 169 -14.98 0.90 15.64
N ALA A 170 -14.83 -0.07 14.73
CA ALA A 170 -15.40 0.00 13.38
C ALA A 170 -16.90 0.30 13.39
N GLN A 171 -17.64 -0.24 14.36
CA GLN A 171 -19.07 0.03 14.53
C GLN A 171 -19.37 1.50 14.86
N THR A 172 -18.54 2.13 15.70
CA THR A 172 -18.68 3.55 16.06
C THR A 172 -18.44 4.43 14.84
N VAL A 173 -17.40 4.14 14.05
CA VAL A 173 -17.10 4.87 12.81
C VAL A 173 -18.24 4.71 11.80
N HIS A 174 -18.79 3.50 11.65
CA HIS A 174 -19.91 3.25 10.74
C HIS A 174 -21.14 4.10 11.07
N ARG A 175 -21.48 4.24 12.36
CA ARG A 175 -22.60 5.08 12.81
C ARG A 175 -22.42 6.56 12.48
N LEU A 176 -21.18 7.03 12.41
CA LEU A 176 -20.83 8.42 12.09
C LEU A 176 -20.78 8.70 10.59
N CYS A 177 -20.79 7.66 9.75
CA CYS A 177 -20.75 7.77 8.30
C CYS A 177 -22.13 7.63 7.64
N LYS A 178 -23.21 7.50 8.42
CA LYS A 178 -24.59 7.48 7.91
C LYS A 178 -25.09 8.90 7.70
#